data_AF-A0A9P6H0E2-F1
#
_entry.id   AF-A0A9P6H0E2-F1
#
_cell.length_a   1.000
_cell.length_b   1.000
_cell.length_c   1.000
_cell.angle_alpha   90.00
_cell.angle_beta   90.00
_cell.angle_gamma   90.00
#
_symmetry.space_group_name_H-M   'P 1'
#
loop_
_entity.id
_entity.type
_entity.pdbx_description
1 polymer ?
#
loop_
_entity_poly.entity_id
_entity_poly.type
_entity_poly.pdbx_seq_one_letter_code
_entity_poly.pdbx_strand_id
1 'polypeptide(L)'
;MLPHNFHMETLQNEFEILQKIYRNYKNHLKSSILLNRMNEVRKLTLKFISNNSPVLKSKLKEKCLDLYIAVSNIYTMGHYKVLCLVLFGLTSRIYKAVD
;
A
#
# COMPACT_ATOMS: atom_id res chain seq x y z
N MET A 1 3.09 -18.64 16.63
CA MET A 1 3.63 -18.08 15.38
C MET A 1 2.66 -18.47 14.26
N LEU A 2 2.03 -17.50 13.59
CA LEU A 2 1.20 -17.81 12.42
C LEU A 2 2.12 -18.32 11.29
N PRO A 3 1.69 -19.31 10.50
CA PRO A 3 2.54 -19.89 9.46
C PRO A 3 2.89 -18.82 8.42
N HIS A 4 4.16 -18.80 7.97
CA HIS A 4 4.71 -17.86 6.97
C HIS A 4 3.84 -17.79 5.68
N ASN A 5 3.09 -18.85 5.37
CA ASN A 5 2.15 -18.91 4.25
C ASN A 5 0.95 -17.95 4.41
N PHE A 6 0.46 -17.74 5.63
CA PHE A 6 -0.70 -16.89 5.92
C PHE A 6 -0.40 -15.40 5.68
N HIS A 7 0.82 -14.97 6.05
CA HIS A 7 1.26 -13.60 5.83
C HIS A 7 1.43 -13.28 4.34
N MET A 8 1.94 -14.23 3.56
CA MET A 8 2.09 -14.08 2.11
C MET A 8 0.74 -14.06 1.38
N GLU A 9 -0.20 -14.92 1.77
CA GLU A 9 -1.56 -14.91 1.23
C GLU A 9 -2.27 -13.58 1.52
N THR A 10 -2.17 -13.10 2.77
CA THR A 10 -2.69 -11.79 3.17
C THR A 10 -2.08 -10.68 2.31
N LEU A 11 -0.76 -10.66 2.16
CA LEU A 11 -0.06 -9.66 1.35
C LEU A 11 -0.53 -9.66 -0.10
N GLN A 12 -0.75 -10.85 -0.67
CA GLN A 12 -1.20 -11.01 -2.05
C GLN A 12 -2.62 -10.48 -2.24
N ASN A 13 -3.53 -10.78 -1.30
CA ASN A 13 -4.88 -10.24 -1.30
C ASN A 13 -4.89 -8.71 -1.19
N GLU A 14 -4.13 -8.14 -0.26
CA GLU A 14 -4.03 -6.68 -0.11
C GLU A 14 -3.42 -6.02 -1.36
N PHE A 15 -2.44 -6.68 -1.99
CA PHE A 15 -1.83 -6.21 -3.23
C PHE A 15 -2.84 -6.17 -4.38
N GLU A 16 -3.70 -7.18 -4.53
CA GLU A 16 -4.75 -7.18 -5.55
C GLU A 16 -5.76 -6.05 -5.34
N ILE A 17 -6.17 -5.80 -4.09
CA ILE A 17 -7.06 -4.69 -3.75
C ILE A 17 -6.38 -3.36 -4.10
N LEU A 18 -5.12 -3.17 -3.70
CA LEU A 18 -4.34 -1.97 -4.02
C LEU A 18 -4.22 -1.77 -5.54
N GLN A 19 -4.03 -2.84 -6.31
CA GLN A 19 -4.02 -2.76 -7.78
C GLN A 19 -5.36 -2.27 -8.34
N LYS A 20 -6.48 -2.82 -7.87
CA LYS A 20 -7.82 -2.43 -8.32
C LYS A 20 -8.08 -0.95 -8.02
N ILE A 21 -7.79 -0.51 -6.80
CA ILE A 21 -7.93 0.90 -6.41
C ILE A 21 -7.03 1.80 -7.26
N TYR A 22 -5.76 1.43 -7.43
CA TYR A 22 -4.83 2.20 -8.26
C TYR A 22 -5.36 2.39 -9.69
N ARG A 23 -5.87 1.32 -10.32
CA ARG A 23 -6.44 1.39 -11.68
C ARG A 23 -7.67 2.30 -11.73
N ASN A 24 -8.59 2.15 -10.78
CA ASN A 24 -9.83 2.91 -10.73
C ASN A 24 -9.59 4.42 -10.53
N TYR A 25 -8.62 4.77 -9.67
CA TYR A 25 -8.34 6.17 -9.32
C TYR A 25 -7.20 6.81 -10.11
N LYS A 26 -6.52 6.07 -11.01
CA LYS A 26 -5.37 6.57 -11.78
C LYS A 26 -5.65 7.88 -12.51
N ASN A 27 -6.83 7.98 -13.13
CA ASN A 27 -7.20 9.16 -13.92
C ASN A 27 -7.70 10.31 -13.04
N HIS A 28 -8.43 9.99 -11.95
CA HIS A 28 -8.93 10.99 -11.00
C HIS A 28 -7.82 11.64 -10.17
N LEU A 29 -6.79 10.87 -9.85
CA LEU A 29 -5.65 11.29 -9.04
C LEU A 29 -4.39 11.54 -9.88
N LYS A 30 -4.55 11.75 -11.20
CA LYS A 30 -3.44 11.94 -12.13
C LYS A 30 -2.53 13.06 -11.63
N SER A 31 -1.23 12.78 -11.60
CA SER A 31 -0.19 13.71 -11.10
C SER A 31 -0.28 14.06 -9.60
N SER A 32 -1.16 13.43 -8.81
CA SER A 32 -1.20 13.64 -7.36
C SER A 32 -0.07 12.90 -6.65
N ILE A 33 0.37 13.47 -5.53
CA ILE A 33 1.35 12.82 -4.65
C ILE A 33 0.81 11.48 -4.13
N LEU A 34 -0.49 11.41 -3.84
CA LEU A 34 -1.16 10.20 -3.35
C LEU A 34 -1.04 9.06 -4.38
N LEU A 35 -1.34 9.32 -5.65
CA LEU A 35 -1.22 8.32 -6.70
C LEU A 35 0.22 7.84 -6.88
N ASN A 36 1.20 8.75 -6.79
CA ASN A 36 2.61 8.41 -6.88
C ASN A 36 3.02 7.47 -5.74
N ARG A 37 2.67 7.81 -4.49
CA ARG A 37 2.98 6.98 -3.31
C ARG A 37 2.28 5.62 -3.35
N MET A 38 1.03 5.58 -3.79
CA MET A 38 0.32 4.30 -4.01
C MET A 38 1.04 3.44 -5.05
N ASN A 39 1.54 4.03 -6.13
CA ASN A 39 2.26 3.30 -7.16
C ASN A 39 3.60 2.73 -6.66
N GLU A 40 4.30 3.47 -5.79
CA GLU A 40 5.55 3.02 -5.16
C GLU A 40 5.31 1.76 -4.32
N VAL A 41 4.34 1.82 -3.40
CA VAL A 41 3.93 0.67 -2.58
C VAL A 41 3.51 -0.49 -3.46
N ARG A 42 2.70 -0.25 -4.50
CA ARG A 42 2.27 -1.28 -5.45
C ARG A 42 3.45 -1.98 -6.14
N LYS A 43 4.40 -1.21 -6.68
CA LYS A 43 5.58 -1.76 -7.37
C LYS A 43 6.49 -2.54 -6.41
N LEU A 44 6.71 -2.03 -5.20
CA LEU A 44 7.54 -2.69 -4.20
C LEU A 44 6.89 -3.96 -3.66
N THR A 45 5.57 -3.95 -3.43
CA THR A 45 4.83 -5.13 -3.00
C THR A 45 4.94 -6.25 -4.02
N LEU A 46 4.75 -5.95 -5.32
CA LEU A 46 4.97 -6.93 -6.39
C LEU A 46 6.38 -7.52 -6.36
N LYS A 47 7.40 -6.67 -6.27
CA LYS A 47 8.80 -7.10 -6.21
C LYS A 47 9.10 -7.97 -4.99
N PHE A 48 8.52 -7.62 -3.84
CA PHE A 48 8.71 -8.35 -2.59
C PHE A 48 8.02 -9.72 -2.64
N ILE A 49 6.82 -9.81 -3.21
CA ILE A 49 6.13 -11.09 -3.44
C ILE A 49 6.98 -12.01 -4.33
N SER A 50 7.56 -11.47 -5.41
CA SER A 50 8.43 -12.25 -6.30
C SER A 50 9.81 -12.57 -5.70
N ASN A 51 10.31 -11.72 -4.81
CA ASN A 51 11.64 -11.84 -4.22
C ASN A 51 11.65 -11.30 -2.79
N ASN A 52 11.53 -12.20 -1.81
CA ASN A 52 11.49 -11.88 -0.39
C ASN A 52 12.89 -11.51 0.14
N SER A 53 13.35 -10.30 -0.20
CA SER A 53 14.63 -9.75 0.23
C SER A 53 14.48 -8.83 1.45
N PRO A 54 15.38 -8.89 2.45
CA PRO A 54 15.39 -7.97 3.60
C PRO A 54 15.46 -6.49 3.20
N VAL A 55 16.17 -6.17 2.12
CA VAL A 55 16.29 -4.80 1.59
C VAL A 55 14.94 -4.32 1.04
N LEU A 56 14.22 -5.20 0.33
CA LEU A 56 12.88 -4.91 -0.19
C LEU A 56 11.86 -4.77 0.94
N LYS A 57 11.94 -5.60 1.97
CA LYS A 57 11.12 -5.49 3.19
C LYS A 57 11.27 -4.12 3.83
N SER A 58 12.50 -3.68 4.10
CA SER A 58 12.77 -2.38 4.72
C SER A 58 12.23 -1.22 3.88
N LYS A 59 12.51 -1.22 2.57
CA LYS A 59 12.01 -0.20 1.64
C LYS A 59 10.49 -0.18 1.54
N LEU A 60 9.85 -1.35 1.52
CA LEU A 60 8.39 -1.45 1.44
C LEU A 60 7.74 -0.91 2.72
N LYS A 61 8.30 -1.18 3.90
CA LYS A 61 7.84 -0.61 5.17
C LYS A 61 7.92 0.91 5.19
N GLU A 62 9.06 1.47 4.76
CA GLU A 62 9.24 2.91 4.62
C GLU A 62 8.17 3.52 3.69
N LYS A 63 7.95 2.93 2.51
CA LYS A 63 6.95 3.43 1.56
C LYS A 63 5.51 3.25 2.01
N CYS A 64 5.22 2.26 2.84
CA CYS A 64 3.93 2.17 3.51
C CYS A 64 3.74 3.35 4.49
N LEU A 65 4.76 3.71 5.28
CA LEU A 65 4.68 4.89 6.15
C LEU A 65 4.50 6.19 5.36
N ASP A 66 5.28 6.39 4.29
CA ASP A 66 5.15 7.54 3.38
C ASP A 66 3.71 7.66 2.84
N LEU A 67 3.13 6.54 2.38
CA LEU A 67 1.75 6.51 1.87
C LEU A 67 0.75 6.81 2.98
N TYR A 68 0.91 6.25 4.18
CA TYR A 68 0.03 6.49 5.30
C TYR A 68 -0.02 7.99 5.67
N ILE A 69 1.15 8.64 5.72
CA ILE A 69 1.25 10.09 5.98
C ILE A 69 0.55 10.89 4.87
N ALA A 70 0.80 10.55 3.60
CA ALA A 70 0.15 11.22 2.48
C ALA A 70 -1.38 11.08 2.53
N VAL A 71 -1.88 9.88 2.86
CA VAL A 71 -3.33 9.60 3.02
C VAL A 71 -3.90 10.43 4.18
N SER A 72 -3.17 10.56 5.28
CA SER A 72 -3.57 11.36 6.45
C SER A 72 -3.76 12.84 6.12
N ASN A 73 -2.82 13.42 5.37
CA ASN A 73 -2.92 14.80 4.94
C ASN A 73 -4.17 15.02 4.06
N ILE A 74 -4.41 14.14 3.07
CA ILE A 74 -5.58 14.21 2.19
C ILE A 74 -6.89 14.04 2.98
N TYR A 75 -6.92 13.11 3.94
CA TYR A 75 -8.09 12.88 4.79
C TYR A 75 -8.42 14.11 5.65
N THR A 76 -7.40 14.75 6.21
CA THR A 76 -7.53 15.95 7.06
C THR A 76 -8.09 17.13 6.28
N MET A 77 -7.70 17.27 5.00
CA MET A 77 -8.29 18.25 4.08
C MET A 77 -9.74 17.93 3.68
N GLY A 78 -10.28 16.78 4.10
CA GLY A 78 -11.66 16.36 3.84
C GLY A 78 -11.89 15.74 2.46
N HIS A 79 -10.85 15.53 1.66
CA HIS A 79 -10.96 14.97 0.32
C HIS A 79 -10.98 13.44 0.35
N TYR A 80 -11.78 12.83 -0.53
CA TYR A 80 -11.80 11.38 -0.78
C TYR A 80 -11.84 10.51 0.50
N LYS A 81 -12.61 10.92 1.52
CA LYS A 81 -12.61 10.31 2.87
C LYS A 81 -12.71 8.79 2.85
N VAL A 82 -13.61 8.23 2.06
CA VAL A 82 -13.79 6.77 1.93
C VAL A 82 -12.54 6.10 1.38
N LEU A 83 -11.96 6.65 0.31
CA LEU A 83 -10.70 6.16 -0.26
C LEU A 83 -9.58 6.21 0.78
N CYS A 84 -9.45 7.31 1.52
CA CYS A 84 -8.45 7.44 2.56
C CYS A 84 -8.59 6.38 3.66
N LEU A 85 -9.82 6.14 4.15
CA LEU A 85 -10.09 5.09 5.14
C LEU A 85 -9.67 3.70 4.64
N VAL A 86 -9.99 3.39 3.38
CA VAL A 86 -9.58 2.14 2.73
C VAL A 86 -8.06 2.06 2.62
N LEU A 87 -7.40 3.13 2.19
CA LEU A 87 -5.94 3.19 2.05
C LEU A 87 -5.20 3.11 3.38
N PHE A 88 -5.72 3.68 4.46
CA PHE A 88 -5.16 3.49 5.80
C PHE A 88 -5.12 2.00 6.16
N GLY A 89 -6.27 1.32 6.05
CA GLY A 89 -6.37 -0.10 6.35
C GLY A 89 -5.43 -0.96 5.49
N LEU A 90 -5.43 -0.75 4.17
CA LEU A 90 -4.55 -1.46 3.24
C LEU A 90 -3.09 -1.27 3.59
N THR A 91 -2.67 -0.02 3.79
CA THR A 91 -1.26 0.31 4.00
C THR A 91 -0.74 -0.26 5.31
N SER A 92 -1.54 -0.21 6.39
CA SER A 92 -1.21 -0.83 7.67
C SER A 92 -1.15 -2.35 7.60
N ARG A 93 -2.07 -3.00 6.86
CA ARG A 93 -2.06 -4.46 6.70
C ARG A 93 -0.90 -4.94 5.85
N ILE A 94 -0.55 -4.23 4.76
CA ILE A 94 0.66 -4.51 3.97
C ILE A 94 1.91 -4.37 4.85
N TYR A 95 2.03 -3.28 5.62
CA TYR A 95 3.15 -3.07 6.53
C TYR A 95 3.32 -4.23 7.53
N LYS A 96 2.20 -4.68 8.13
CA LYS A 96 2.20 -5.77 9.11
C LYS A 96 2.45 -7.14 8.46
N ALA A 97 1.96 -7.37 7.24
CA ALA A 97 2.16 -8.64 6.54
C ALA A 97 3.62 -8.86 6.12
N VAL A 98 4.39 -7.78 5.95
CA VAL A 98 5.82 -7.85 5.67
C VAL A 98 6.69 -7.76 6.93
N ASP A 99 6.11 -7.55 8.11
CA ASP A 99 6.80 -7.60 9.40
C ASP A 99 7.08 -9.04 9.83
#